data_AF-A0A7C5HCW7-F1
#
_entry.id   AF-A0A7C5HCW7-F1
#
_cell.length_a   1.000
_cell.length_b   1.000
_cell.length_c   1.000
_cell.angle_alpha   90.00
_cell.angle_beta   90.00
_cell.angle_gamma   90.00
#
_symmetry.space_group_name_H-M   'P 1'
#
loop_
_entity.id
_entity.type
_entity.pdbx_description
1 polymer ?
#
loop_
_entity_poly.entity_id
_entity_poly.type
_entity_poly.pdbx_seq_one_letter_code
_entity_poly.pdbx_strand_id
1 'polypeptide(L)'
;MKYEAWKFIKLAESEFGKKLWTFLNLPETFIRMETATRLKRPAVEGIAEELKIQFHQDLNNLDKSEFLRVKQMIGHMVKQVMNSRKYDVYMKNVRVISTDLFTKGTRYIKQG
;
A
#
# COMPACT_ATOMS: atom_id res chain seq x y z
N MET A 1 9.69 -6.58 10.54
CA MET A 1 8.37 -6.55 11.22
C MET A 1 7.45 -7.58 10.57
N LYS A 2 6.67 -8.33 11.36
CA LYS A 2 5.68 -9.28 10.84
C LYS A 2 4.38 -8.55 10.47
N TYR A 3 3.73 -8.94 9.38
CA TYR A 3 2.43 -8.39 9.00
C TYR A 3 1.31 -8.95 9.88
N GLU A 4 0.45 -8.08 10.41
CA GLU A 4 -0.76 -8.48 11.13
C GLU A 4 -1.95 -8.50 10.16
N ALA A 5 -2.27 -9.65 9.58
CA ALA A 5 -3.14 -9.71 8.39
C ALA A 5 -4.64 -9.48 8.61
N TRP A 6 -5.14 -9.41 9.85
CA TRP A 6 -6.57 -9.28 10.18
C TRP A 6 -7.49 -10.18 9.33
N LYS A 7 -8.40 -9.62 8.52
CA LYS A 7 -9.30 -10.37 7.62
C LYS A 7 -8.67 -10.82 6.30
N PHE A 8 -7.39 -10.51 6.09
CA PHE A 8 -6.64 -10.82 4.88
C PHE A 8 -5.71 -12.04 5.03
N ILE A 9 -5.78 -12.79 6.13
CA ILE A 9 -4.85 -13.92 6.44
C ILE A 9 -4.60 -14.80 5.21
N LYS A 10 -5.65 -15.36 4.60
CA LYS A 10 -5.51 -16.24 3.42
C LYS A 10 -4.78 -15.56 2.25
N LEU A 11 -5.07 -14.29 1.98
CA LEU A 11 -4.42 -13.54 0.90
C LEU A 11 -2.97 -13.15 1.27
N ALA A 12 -2.72 -12.84 2.54
CA ALA A 12 -1.41 -12.50 3.06
C ALA A 12 -0.45 -13.69 3.07
N GLU A 13 -0.96 -14.89 3.30
CA GLU A 13 -0.21 -16.16 3.31
C GLU A 13 0.06 -16.70 1.90
N SER A 14 -0.59 -16.15 0.87
CA SER A 14 -0.27 -16.45 -0.52
C SER A 14 1.14 -15.97 -0.89
N GLU A 15 1.72 -16.54 -1.96
CA GLU A 15 3.02 -16.09 -2.47
C GLU A 15 3.01 -14.62 -2.87
N PHE A 16 1.93 -14.15 -3.52
CA PHE A 16 1.73 -12.73 -3.81
C PHE A 16 1.75 -11.89 -2.53
N GLY A 17 0.98 -12.27 -1.51
CA GLY A 17 0.87 -11.54 -0.25
C GLY A 17 2.19 -11.40 0.48
N LYS A 18 2.98 -12.48 0.53
CA LYS A 18 4.33 -12.47 1.14
C LYS A 18 5.28 -11.56 0.37
N LYS A 19 5.33 -11.68 -0.97
CA LYS A 19 6.19 -10.84 -1.82
C LYS A 19 5.81 -9.36 -1.71
N LEU A 20 4.52 -9.06 -1.69
CA LEU A 20 4.00 -7.71 -1.49
C LEU A 20 4.42 -7.14 -0.13
N TRP A 21 4.31 -7.91 0.95
CA TRP A 21 4.76 -7.46 2.27
C TRP A 21 6.26 -7.15 2.30
N THR A 22 7.08 -8.03 1.72
CA THR A 22 8.52 -7.80 1.58
C THR A 22 8.80 -6.52 0.80
N PHE A 23 8.17 -6.35 -0.37
CA PHE A 23 8.29 -5.15 -1.20
C PHE A 23 7.97 -3.86 -0.44
N LEU A 24 6.85 -3.83 0.29
CA LEU A 24 6.41 -2.64 1.04
C LEU A 24 7.36 -2.27 2.19
N ASN A 25 8.17 -3.23 2.69
CA ASN A 25 9.13 -3.00 3.76
C ASN A 25 10.54 -2.64 3.25
N LEU A 26 10.77 -2.65 1.93
CA LEU A 26 12.05 -2.22 1.35
C LEU A 26 12.28 -0.71 1.63
N PRO A 27 13.52 -0.29 1.91
CA PRO A 27 13.85 1.11 2.17
C PRO A 27 13.37 2.07 1.07
N GLU A 28 13.59 1.72 -0.19
CA GLU A 28 13.20 2.49 -1.37
C GLU A 28 11.68 2.66 -1.49
N THR A 29 10.92 1.60 -1.20
CA THR A 29 9.45 1.64 -1.20
C THR A 29 8.95 2.56 -0.10
N PHE A 30 9.56 2.50 1.08
CA PHE A 30 9.23 3.43 2.17
C PHE A 30 9.57 4.88 1.80
N ILE A 31 10.75 5.15 1.23
CA ILE A 31 11.15 6.51 0.82
C ILE A 31 10.13 7.11 -0.16
N ARG A 32 9.62 6.31 -1.10
CA ARG A 32 8.56 6.74 -2.03
C ARG A 32 7.25 7.09 -1.31
N MET A 33 6.79 6.23 -0.40
CA MET A 33 5.60 6.48 0.42
C MET A 33 5.74 7.72 1.33
N GLU A 34 6.92 7.92 1.93
CA GLU A 34 7.26 9.09 2.73
C GLU A 34 7.25 10.36 1.87
N THR A 35 7.85 10.30 0.68
CA THR A 35 7.88 11.42 -0.27
C THR A 35 6.48 11.85 -0.66
N ALA A 36 5.61 10.91 -1.04
CA ALA A 36 4.21 11.20 -1.34
C ALA A 36 3.49 11.84 -0.15
N THR A 37 3.74 11.32 1.06
CA THR A 37 3.19 11.86 2.30
C THR A 37 3.62 13.30 2.56
N ARG A 38 4.92 13.62 2.39
CA ARG A 38 5.48 14.98 2.52
C ARG A 38 4.90 15.96 1.50
N LEU A 39 4.60 15.48 0.30
CA LEU A 39 3.91 16.23 -0.74
C LEU A 39 2.39 16.37 -0.51
N LYS A 40 1.90 15.99 0.68
CA LYS A 40 0.49 16.04 1.08
C LYS A 40 -0.41 15.13 0.23
N ARG A 41 0.15 14.05 -0.33
CA ARG A 41 -0.55 13.05 -1.13
C ARG A 41 -0.72 11.73 -0.36
N PRO A 42 -1.59 10.82 -0.82
CA PRO A 42 -1.69 9.48 -0.25
C PRO A 42 -0.36 8.70 -0.39
N ALA A 43 0.02 7.92 0.63
CA ALA A 43 1.26 7.14 0.59
C ALA A 43 1.30 6.14 -0.57
N VAL A 44 0.17 5.48 -0.85
CA VAL A 44 0.00 4.52 -1.96
C VAL A 44 0.28 5.14 -3.33
N GLU A 45 0.14 6.46 -3.47
CA GLU A 45 0.42 7.15 -4.73
C GLU A 45 1.90 7.08 -5.11
N GLY A 46 2.80 7.12 -4.11
CA GLY A 46 4.25 7.08 -4.35
C GLY A 46 4.76 5.73 -4.85
N ILE A 47 3.99 4.65 -4.68
CA ILE A 47 4.40 3.27 -5.00
C ILE A 47 3.51 2.61 -6.05
N ALA A 48 2.54 3.33 -6.61
CA ALA A 48 1.52 2.74 -7.45
C ALA A 48 2.08 2.21 -8.77
N GLU A 49 3.08 2.87 -9.34
CA GLU A 49 3.68 2.47 -10.60
C GLU A 49 4.55 1.22 -10.41
N GLU A 50 5.36 1.21 -9.36
CA GLU A 50 6.21 0.06 -9.00
C GLU A 50 5.35 -1.17 -8.67
N LEU A 51 4.20 -0.98 -8.00
CA LEU A 51 3.24 -2.05 -7.76
C LEU A 51 2.73 -2.66 -9.08
N LYS A 52 2.37 -1.83 -10.06
CA LYS A 52 1.91 -2.31 -11.37
C LYS A 52 3.00 -3.07 -12.11
N ILE A 53 4.24 -2.56 -12.09
CA ILE A 53 5.36 -3.18 -12.81
C ILE A 53 5.72 -4.52 -12.15
N GLN A 54 5.92 -4.52 -10.83
CA GLN A 54 6.43 -5.69 -10.13
C GLN A 54 5.39 -6.81 -9.97
N PHE A 55 4.11 -6.45 -9.87
CA PHE A 55 3.01 -7.39 -9.65
C PHE A 55 2.04 -7.45 -10.83
N HIS A 56 2.49 -7.07 -12.03
CA HIS A 56 1.65 -7.00 -13.24
C HIS A 56 0.85 -8.28 -13.47
N GLN A 57 1.53 -9.43 -13.40
CA GLN A 57 0.92 -10.74 -13.61
C GLN A 57 -0.10 -11.09 -12.51
N ASP A 58 0.23 -10.78 -11.25
CA ASP A 58 -0.65 -11.05 -10.12
C ASP A 58 -1.91 -10.15 -10.14
N LEU A 59 -1.81 -8.92 -10.64
CA LEU A 59 -2.90 -7.94 -10.62
C LEU A 59 -3.84 -8.04 -11.83
N ASN A 60 -3.33 -8.38 -13.01
CA ASN A 60 -4.13 -8.39 -14.25
C ASN A 60 -5.05 -9.60 -14.39
N ASN A 61 -4.76 -10.69 -13.69
CA ASN A 61 -5.55 -11.93 -13.75
C ASN A 61 -6.72 -11.97 -12.76
N LEU A 62 -6.86 -10.94 -11.92
CA LEU A 62 -7.86 -10.89 -10.87
C LEU A 62 -9.21 -10.44 -11.41
N ASP A 63 -10.28 -11.06 -10.91
CA ASP A 63 -11.60 -10.50 -11.11
C ASP A 63 -11.78 -9.19 -10.31
N LYS A 64 -12.89 -8.47 -10.55
CA LYS A 64 -13.16 -7.17 -9.89
C LYS A 64 -13.20 -7.28 -8.36
N SER A 65 -13.71 -8.40 -7.82
CA SER A 65 -13.87 -8.62 -6.39
C SER A 65 -12.52 -8.95 -5.72
N GLU A 66 -11.71 -9.77 -6.37
CA GLU A 66 -10.36 -10.12 -5.94
C GLU A 66 -9.45 -8.91 -5.99
N PHE A 67 -9.50 -8.15 -7.08
CA PHE A 67 -8.75 -6.92 -7.24
C PHE A 67 -9.11 -5.89 -6.17
N LEU A 68 -10.40 -5.73 -5.85
CA LEU A 68 -10.84 -4.88 -4.74
C LEU A 68 -10.24 -5.35 -3.41
N ARG A 69 -10.27 -6.65 -3.13
CA ARG A 69 -9.73 -7.23 -1.88
C ARG A 69 -8.21 -7.03 -1.78
N VAL A 70 -7.49 -7.19 -2.87
CA VAL A 70 -6.05 -6.90 -2.97
C VAL A 70 -5.76 -5.44 -2.65
N LYS A 71 -6.49 -4.49 -3.24
CA LYS A 71 -6.29 -3.06 -2.94
C LYS A 71 -6.55 -2.71 -1.47
N GLN A 72 -7.57 -3.33 -0.86
CA GLN A 72 -7.82 -3.15 0.57
C GLN A 72 -6.67 -3.70 1.42
N MET A 73 -6.10 -4.85 1.05
CA MET A 73 -4.94 -5.43 1.73
C MET A 73 -3.69 -4.55 1.57
N ILE A 74 -3.42 -4.03 0.37
CA ILE A 74 -2.30 -3.10 0.14
C ILE A 74 -2.44 -1.88 1.05
N GLY A 75 -3.62 -1.26 1.09
CA GLY A 75 -3.86 -0.11 1.99
C GLY A 75 -3.66 -0.46 3.47
N HIS A 76 -4.04 -1.67 3.88
CA HIS A 76 -3.83 -2.16 5.24
C HIS A 76 -2.35 -2.39 5.57
N MET A 77 -1.61 -3.02 4.67
CA MET A 77 -0.16 -3.22 4.79
C MET A 77 0.59 -1.89 4.84
N VAL A 78 0.28 -0.96 3.92
CA VAL A 78 0.88 0.38 3.90
C VAL A 78 0.65 1.11 5.22
N LYS A 79 -0.54 1.02 5.81
CA LYS A 79 -0.80 1.59 7.15
C LYS A 79 0.14 1.03 8.20
N GLN A 80 0.35 -0.29 8.25
CA GLN A 80 1.26 -0.89 9.23
C GLN A 80 2.71 -0.47 9.01
N VAL A 81 3.17 -0.43 7.75
CA VAL A 81 4.51 0.05 7.42
C VAL A 81 4.70 1.50 7.86
N MET A 82 3.78 2.40 7.49
CA MET A 82 3.85 3.81 7.87
C MET A 82 3.83 3.99 9.40
N ASN A 83 2.90 3.32 10.10
CA ASN A 83 2.82 3.36 11.56
C ASN A 83 4.13 2.91 12.22
N SER A 84 4.74 1.82 11.73
CA SER A 84 6.02 1.32 12.26
C SER A 84 7.19 2.30 12.09
N ARG A 85 7.04 3.29 11.20
CA ARG A 85 8.01 4.33 10.90
C ARG A 85 7.65 5.68 11.51
N LYS A 86 6.79 5.68 12.54
CA LYS A 86 6.33 6.87 13.26
C LYS A 86 5.51 7.82 12.38
N TYR A 87 4.65 7.29 11.53
CA TYR A 87 3.68 8.06 10.76
C TYR A 87 2.25 7.68 11.16
N ASP A 88 1.45 8.66 11.58
CA ASP A 88 0.05 8.47 11.91
C ASP A 88 -0.87 8.78 10.73
N VAL A 89 -2.05 8.17 10.73
CA VAL A 89 -3.10 8.47 9.77
C VAL A 89 -3.58 9.90 9.99
N TYR A 90 -3.39 10.75 8.97
CA TYR A 90 -3.86 12.13 8.99
C TYR A 90 -5.23 12.27 8.33
N MET A 91 -5.40 11.69 7.14
CA MET A 91 -6.66 11.76 6.39
C MET A 91 -6.86 10.52 5.54
N LYS A 92 -8.04 9.90 5.66
CA LYS A 92 -8.46 8.77 4.83
C LYS A 92 -9.26 9.26 3.63
N ASN A 93 -9.44 8.40 2.63
CA ASN A 93 -10.27 8.66 1.45
C ASN A 93 -9.82 9.86 0.60
N VAL A 94 -8.52 10.19 0.65
CA VAL A 94 -7.93 11.27 -0.15
C VAL A 94 -7.81 10.79 -1.59
N ARG A 95 -8.25 11.62 -2.55
CA ARG A 95 -8.19 11.30 -3.99
C ARG A 95 -6.74 11.08 -4.43
N VAL A 96 -6.53 10.00 -5.17
CA VAL A 96 -5.26 9.70 -5.86
C VAL A 96 -5.37 10.23 -7.29
N ILE A 97 -4.31 10.87 -7.78
CA ILE A 97 -4.35 11.59 -9.08
C ILE A 97 -3.37 11.00 -10.10
N SER A 98 -2.23 10.45 -9.66
CA SER A 98 -1.17 10.02 -10.57
C SER A 98 -1.29 8.58 -11.08
N THR A 99 -2.34 7.84 -10.71
CA THR A 99 -2.51 6.43 -11.09
C THR A 99 -3.98 6.04 -11.16
N ASP A 100 -4.30 5.02 -11.95
CA ASP A 100 -5.61 4.36 -12.03
C ASP A 100 -5.73 3.13 -11.09
N LEU A 101 -4.62 2.68 -10.50
CA LEU A 101 -4.60 1.52 -9.58
C LEU A 101 -5.45 1.82 -8.33
N PHE A 102 -5.32 3.04 -7.80
CA PHE A 102 -6.07 3.50 -6.64
C PHE A 102 -6.86 4.75 -7.00
N THR A 103 -8.13 4.80 -6.61
CA THR A 103 -8.96 6.01 -6.74
C THR A 103 -8.84 6.91 -5.50
N LYS A 104 -8.64 6.29 -4.33
CA LYS A 104 -8.48 6.94 -3.04
C LYS A 104 -7.43 6.22 -2.21
N GLY A 105 -6.79 6.96 -1.30
CA GLY A 105 -5.80 6.41 -0.37
C GLY A 105 -5.79 7.14 0.97
N THR A 106 -4.76 6.85 1.76
CA THR A 106 -4.54 7.46 3.08
C THR A 106 -3.32 8.35 3.05
N ARG A 107 -3.49 9.59 3.54
CA ARG A 107 -2.42 10.53 3.81
C ARG A 107 -2.01 10.40 5.27
N TYR A 108 -0.71 10.50 5.51
CA TYR A 108 -0.11 10.38 6.84
C TYR A 108 0.53 11.69 7.29
N ILE A 109 0.92 11.74 8.56
CA ILE A 109 1.73 12.81 9.15
C ILE A 109 2.79 12.17 10.04
N LYS A 110 4.01 12.72 10.03
CA LYS A 110 5.09 12.23 10.90
C LYS A 110 4.75 12.58 12.35
N GLN A 111 4.92 11.62 13.26
CA GLN A 111 4.87 11.87 14.70
C GLN A 111 5.98 12.86 15.08
N GLY A 112 5.64 13.81 15.95
CA GLY A 112 6.58 14.81 16.49
C GLY A 112 7.67 14.19 17.35
#